data_AF-A0A960H6F7-F1
#
_entry.id   AF-A0A960H6F7-F1
#
_cell.length_a   1.000
_cell.length_b   1.000
_cell.length_c   1.000
_cell.angle_alpha   90.00
_cell.angle_beta   90.00
_cell.angle_gamma   90.00
#
_symmetry.space_group_name_H-M   'P 1'
#
loop_
_entity.id
_entity.type
_entity.pdbx_description
1 polymer ?
#
loop_
_entity_poly.entity_id
_entity_poly.type
_entity_poly.pdbx_seq_one_letter_code
_entity_poly.pdbx_strand_id
1 'polypeptide(L)'
;MTSTFCGRPVAGDRALIMAIVNRTPDSFYDRGATFTDEAAKEAAHRVIAEGADVVDVGGVKAGPGAVVDADEEIARVVPFIEWLR
;
A
#
# COMPACT_ATOMS: atom_id res chain seq x y z
N MET A 1 -1.94 -15.30 -24.83
CA MET A 1 -1.72 -13.89 -24.46
C MET A 1 -1.38 -13.87 -22.99
N THR A 2 -0.30 -13.21 -22.60
CA THR A 2 0.04 -13.02 -21.18
C THR A 2 -0.87 -11.94 -20.60
N SER A 3 -1.57 -12.22 -19.51
CA SER A 3 -2.37 -11.22 -18.80
C SER A 3 -1.47 -10.13 -18.24
N THR A 4 -1.92 -8.87 -18.31
CA THR A 4 -1.17 -7.73 -17.78
C THR A 4 -2.05 -6.83 -16.90
N PHE A 5 -1.43 -6.19 -15.92
CA PHE A 5 -2.02 -5.15 -15.09
C PHE A 5 -1.05 -3.96 -15.04
N CYS A 6 -1.52 -2.77 -15.41
CA CYS A 6 -0.66 -1.56 -15.56
C CYS A 6 0.60 -1.81 -16.41
N GLY A 7 0.52 -2.65 -17.44
CA GLY A 7 1.65 -3.02 -18.30
C GLY A 7 2.63 -4.05 -17.72
N ARG A 8 2.42 -4.53 -16.49
CA ARG A 8 3.21 -5.61 -15.87
C ARG A 8 2.54 -6.97 -16.07
N PRO A 9 3.29 -8.06 -16.32
CA PRO A 9 2.72 -9.41 -16.40
C PRO A 9 2.10 -9.84 -15.07
N VAL A 10 0.95 -10.52 -15.12
CA VAL A 10 0.25 -11.07 -13.95
C VAL A 10 -0.35 -12.45 -14.25
N ALA A 11 -0.78 -13.17 -13.20
CA ALA A 11 -1.48 -14.44 -13.36
C ALA A 11 -2.78 -14.26 -14.18
N GLY A 12 -3.08 -15.21 -15.06
CA GLY A 12 -4.27 -15.18 -15.93
C GLY A 12 -5.31 -16.26 -15.61
N ASP A 13 -5.02 -17.11 -14.64
CA ASP A 13 -5.74 -18.35 -14.30
C ASP A 13 -6.33 -18.35 -12.89
N ARG A 14 -6.08 -17.29 -12.11
CA ARG A 14 -6.62 -17.09 -10.76
C ARG A 14 -6.93 -15.62 -10.50
N ALA A 15 -7.67 -15.35 -9.43
CA ALA A 15 -7.83 -14.00 -8.92
C ALA A 15 -6.47 -13.43 -8.46
N LEU A 16 -6.29 -12.13 -8.69
CA LEU A 16 -5.13 -11.39 -8.19
C LEU A 16 -5.36 -10.97 -6.74
N ILE A 17 -4.31 -11.02 -5.93
CA ILE A 17 -4.32 -10.61 -4.53
C ILE A 17 -3.73 -9.20 -4.43
N MET A 18 -4.53 -8.28 -3.89
CA MET A 18 -4.10 -6.92 -3.58
C MET A 18 -3.89 -6.78 -2.08
N ALA A 19 -2.65 -6.57 -1.67
CA ALA A 19 -2.30 -6.33 -0.28
C ALA A 19 -2.37 -4.83 0.03
N ILE A 20 -2.91 -4.49 1.20
CA ILE A 20 -3.07 -3.11 1.64
C ILE A 20 -1.93 -2.72 2.57
N VAL A 21 -1.22 -1.62 2.26
CA VAL A 21 -0.18 -1.01 3.11
C VAL A 21 -0.57 0.44 3.37
N ASN A 22 -1.18 0.69 4.54
CA ASN A 22 -1.64 2.02 4.92
C ASN A 22 -0.51 2.87 5.52
N ARG A 23 -0.39 4.12 5.07
CA ARG A 23 0.48 5.17 5.60
C ARG A 23 -0.31 6.15 6.47
N THR A 24 -1.11 5.63 7.41
CA THR A 24 -1.95 6.43 8.32
C THR A 24 -1.52 6.24 9.78
N PRO A 25 -1.43 7.32 10.58
CA PRO A 25 -1.04 7.22 11.99
C PRO A 25 -2.11 6.59 12.89
N ASP A 26 -3.35 6.48 12.42
CA ASP A 26 -4.53 6.06 13.19
C ASP A 26 -5.27 4.85 12.56
N SER A 27 -4.53 3.95 11.91
CA SER A 27 -5.10 2.78 11.24
C SER A 27 -5.94 1.92 12.21
N PHE A 28 -7.17 1.61 11.82
CA PHE A 28 -8.20 1.00 12.67
C PHE A 28 -7.85 -0.42 13.16
N TYR A 29 -6.98 -1.12 12.44
CA TYR A 29 -6.59 -2.50 12.73
C TYR A 29 -5.32 -2.61 13.59
N ASP A 30 -4.38 -1.65 13.50
CA ASP A 30 -3.03 -1.82 14.09
C ASP A 30 -2.46 -0.53 14.74
N ARG A 31 -3.31 0.47 15.04
CA ARG A 31 -2.92 1.74 15.72
C ARG A 31 -1.76 2.49 15.04
N GLY A 32 -1.69 2.45 13.71
CA GLY A 32 -0.59 3.09 12.98
C GLY A 32 0.72 2.31 12.98
N ALA A 33 0.70 0.99 13.22
CA ALA A 33 1.89 0.14 13.20
C ALA A 33 2.75 0.33 11.94
N THR A 34 2.15 0.63 10.78
CA THR A 34 2.84 0.87 9.49
C THR A 34 3.06 2.34 9.16
N PHE A 35 2.85 3.27 10.10
CA PHE A 35 3.00 4.70 9.82
C PHE A 35 4.46 5.11 9.61
N THR A 36 5.36 4.54 10.42
CA THR A 36 6.80 4.73 10.25
C THR A 36 7.25 4.15 8.91
N ASP A 37 8.28 4.77 8.32
CA ASP A 37 8.84 4.27 7.06
C ASP A 37 9.34 2.83 7.22
N GLU A 38 10.00 2.51 8.33
CA GLU A 38 10.51 1.18 8.61
C GLU A 38 9.40 0.13 8.61
N ALA A 39 8.32 0.38 9.34
CA ALA A 39 7.23 -0.59 9.43
C ALA A 39 6.42 -0.71 8.13
N ALA A 40 6.26 0.37 7.37
CA ALA A 40 5.68 0.32 6.03
C ALA A 40 6.52 -0.56 5.09
N LYS A 41 7.85 -0.41 5.15
CA LYS A 41 8.79 -1.22 4.35
C LYS A 41 8.75 -2.69 4.75
N GLU A 42 8.72 -2.99 6.04
CA GLU A 42 8.56 -4.37 6.54
C GLU A 42 7.24 -4.99 6.10
N ALA A 43 6.13 -4.24 6.19
CA ALA A 43 4.83 -4.72 5.71
C ALA A 43 4.86 -5.01 4.20
N ALA A 44 5.47 -4.14 3.40
CA ALA A 44 5.66 -4.38 1.97
C ALA A 44 6.48 -5.64 1.70
N HIS A 45 7.63 -5.81 2.36
CA HIS A 45 8.44 -7.01 2.23
C HIS A 45 7.66 -8.28 2.56
N ARG A 46 6.87 -8.25 3.63
CA ARG A 46 6.04 -9.38 4.05
C ARG A 46 5.00 -9.74 2.99
N VAL A 47 4.20 -8.78 2.53
CA VAL A 47 3.10 -9.09 1.58
C VAL A 47 3.62 -9.52 0.21
N ILE A 48 4.79 -9.01 -0.20
CA ILE A 48 5.48 -9.49 -1.40
C ILE A 48 5.93 -10.94 -1.22
N ALA A 49 6.52 -11.28 -0.06
CA ALA A 49 6.93 -12.65 0.25
C ALA A 49 5.75 -13.63 0.35
N GLU A 50 4.58 -13.15 0.78
CA GLU A 50 3.31 -13.89 0.82
C GLU A 50 2.65 -14.05 -0.56
N GLY A 51 3.17 -13.39 -1.59
CA GLY A 51 2.72 -13.54 -2.98
C GLY A 51 1.62 -12.57 -3.41
N ALA A 52 1.55 -11.37 -2.81
CA ALA A 52 0.68 -10.31 -3.30
C ALA A 52 1.05 -9.93 -4.75
N ASP A 53 0.03 -9.84 -5.62
CA ASP A 53 0.18 -9.43 -7.01
C ASP A 53 0.14 -7.89 -7.17
N VAL A 54 -0.54 -7.21 -6.24
CA VAL A 54 -0.69 -5.76 -6.20
C VAL A 54 -0.47 -5.27 -4.76
N VAL A 55 0.17 -4.12 -4.61
CA VAL A 55 0.25 -3.39 -3.34
C VAL A 55 -0.55 -2.10 -3.48
N ASP A 56 -1.56 -1.94 -2.63
CA ASP A 56 -2.38 -0.74 -2.50
C ASP A 56 -1.85 0.12 -1.35
N VAL A 57 -1.50 1.37 -1.64
CA VAL A 57 -0.88 2.30 -0.69
C VAL A 57 -1.82 3.47 -0.45
N GLY A 58 -2.35 3.58 0.78
CA GLY A 58 -3.26 4.66 1.18
C GLY A 58 -2.64 5.59 2.22
N GLY A 59 -2.62 6.90 1.94
CA GLY A 59 -2.18 7.93 2.90
C GLY A 59 -3.31 8.49 3.77
N VAL A 60 -4.55 8.16 3.43
CA VAL A 60 -5.77 8.64 4.10
C VAL A 60 -6.60 7.46 4.56
N LYS A 61 -7.16 7.58 5.76
CA LYS A 61 -8.01 6.56 6.34
C LYS A 61 -9.32 6.46 5.58
N ALA A 62 -9.68 5.25 5.18
CA ALA A 62 -11.01 4.97 4.67
C ALA A 62 -12.02 5.06 5.84
N GLY A 63 -12.88 6.08 5.85
CA GLY A 63 -13.92 6.30 6.86
C GLY A 63 -13.74 7.59 7.68
N PRO A 64 -14.47 7.76 8.79
CA PRO A 64 -14.35 8.94 9.64
C PRO A 64 -12.92 9.09 10.17
N GLY A 65 -12.35 10.29 10.00
CA GLY A 65 -10.98 10.61 10.39
C GLY A 65 -10.73 12.10 10.27
N ALA A 66 -9.50 12.51 10.60
CA ALA A 66 -9.05 13.88 10.35
C ALA A 66 -9.10 14.17 8.84
N VAL A 67 -9.42 15.42 8.49
CA VAL A 67 -9.22 15.89 7.12
C VAL A 67 -7.72 15.91 6.84
N VAL A 68 -7.31 15.21 5.79
CA VAL A 68 -5.95 15.20 5.26
C VAL A 68 -6.02 15.92 3.92
N ASP A 69 -5.23 16.97 3.75
CA ASP A 69 -5.16 17.68 2.48
C ASP A 69 -4.21 16.97 1.49
N ALA A 70 -4.17 17.46 0.26
CA ALA A 70 -3.37 16.84 -0.79
C ALA A 70 -1.87 16.88 -0.50
N ASP A 71 -1.37 17.96 0.10
CA ASP A 71 0.06 18.11 0.41
C ASP A 71 0.48 17.12 1.50
N GLU A 72 -0.36 16.93 2.52
CA GLU A 72 -0.14 15.97 3.57
C GLU A 72 -0.24 14.52 3.06
N GLU A 73 -1.21 14.19 2.19
CA GLU A 73 -1.29 12.86 1.59
C GLU A 73 -0.06 12.57 0.71
N ILE A 74 0.37 13.55 -0.12
CA ILE A 74 1.58 13.45 -0.93
C ILE A 74 2.80 13.16 -0.07
N ALA A 75 2.98 13.89 1.03
CA ALA A 75 4.10 13.70 1.95
C ALA A 75 4.12 12.29 2.59
N ARG A 76 2.94 11.67 2.75
CA ARG A 76 2.81 10.30 3.29
C ARG A 76 3.07 9.21 2.25
N VAL A 77 2.57 9.37 1.02
CA VAL A 77 2.55 8.27 0.03
C VAL A 77 3.69 8.32 -0.97
N VAL A 78 4.10 9.51 -1.42
CA VAL A 78 5.06 9.63 -2.54
C VAL A 78 6.43 9.06 -2.18
N PRO A 79 7.07 9.41 -1.05
CA PRO A 79 8.39 8.86 -0.71
C PRO A 79 8.37 7.33 -0.59
N PHE A 80 7.26 6.76 -0.12
CA PHE A 80 7.10 5.32 0.01
C PHE A 80 6.93 4.61 -1.33
N ILE A 81 6.10 5.17 -2.22
CA ILE A 81 5.90 4.66 -3.58
C ILE A 81 7.21 4.77 -4.38
N GLU A 82 7.98 5.83 -4.21
CA GLU A 82 9.30 5.98 -4.83
C GLU A 82 10.27 4.90 -4.36
N TRP A 83 10.28 4.58 -3.07
CA TRP A 83 11.09 3.48 -2.53
C TRP A 83 10.66 2.08 -3.02
N LEU A 84 9.35 1.87 -3.25
CA LEU A 84 8.78 0.58 -3.69
C LEU A 84 9.03 0.24 -5.17
N ARG A 85 9.30 1.24 -6.01
CA ARG A 85 9.37 1.09 -7.47
C ARG A 85 10.66 0.45 -7.95
#